data_AF-A0A940TPV1-F1
#
_entry.id   AF-A0A940TPV1-F1
#
_cell.length_a   1.000
_cell.length_b   1.000
_cell.length_c   1.000
_cell.angle_alpha   90.00
_cell.angle_beta   90.00
_cell.angle_gamma   90.00
#
_symmetry.space_group_name_H-M   'P 1'
#
loop_
_entity.id
_entity.type
_entity.pdbx_description
1 polymer ?
#
loop_
_entity_poly.entity_id
_entity_poly.type
_entity_poly.pdbx_seq_one_letter_code
_entity_poly.pdbx_strand_id
1 'polypeptide(L)'
;MRFPTVILEGKKLPRMIFSVQPQASGGDQKIYPLMKEAYEMGAWCFDLPSANHLKSLKELKHLSTDEALIGLCHVEVETGASFLGKPLHRFGSKIISTIRRGLLPSNLTRNVLPPSSSPEVFTQKEIDRIAFDPPRFEEALSFFDPEESPFLFMGEIYGDWLLALGRIDLLHEMVSRVRGRGFIPIFSGQWATFVLPKAKPLDVAAYAVPINKKWSLFDLQRASDLIKKFEKPVISLNPLADGTLLNESEGAFSFLFDELKIVAAVPGIASPGEAKTLVEALMKFPSLIPPRKT
;
A
#
# COMPACT_ATOMS: atom_id res chain seq x y z
N MET A 1 -23.42 -8.40 9.85
CA MET A 1 -23.34 -7.57 8.63
C MET A 1 -22.29 -8.17 7.71
N ARG A 2 -22.45 -8.20 6.39
CA ARG A 2 -21.40 -8.72 5.47
C ARG A 2 -20.86 -7.57 4.62
N PHE A 3 -19.58 -7.28 4.75
CA PHE A 3 -18.95 -6.24 3.96
C PHE A 3 -18.91 -6.62 2.47
N PRO A 4 -19.00 -5.63 1.58
CA PRO A 4 -18.71 -5.82 0.17
C PRO A 4 -17.33 -6.47 -0.04
N THR A 5 -17.25 -7.49 -0.90
CA THR A 5 -15.99 -8.20 -1.18
C THR A 5 -15.65 -8.22 -2.66
N VAL A 6 -14.36 -8.39 -2.95
CA VAL A 6 -13.78 -8.67 -4.26
C VAL A 6 -12.95 -9.96 -4.18
N ILE A 7 -12.68 -10.58 -5.33
CA ILE A 7 -11.81 -11.75 -5.42
C ILE A 7 -10.51 -11.33 -6.10
N LEU A 8 -9.38 -11.53 -5.42
CA LEU A 8 -8.04 -11.35 -5.99
C LEU A 8 -7.34 -12.71 -5.94
N GLU A 9 -6.93 -13.21 -7.11
CA GLU A 9 -6.24 -14.51 -7.27
C GLU A 9 -6.92 -15.67 -6.50
N GLY A 10 -8.25 -15.72 -6.50
CA GLY A 10 -9.04 -16.77 -5.85
C GLY A 10 -9.27 -16.59 -4.34
N LYS A 11 -8.67 -15.56 -3.71
CA LYS A 11 -8.91 -15.21 -2.30
C LYS A 11 -9.88 -14.03 -2.21
N LYS A 12 -10.74 -14.04 -1.19
CA LYS A 12 -11.66 -12.92 -0.91
C LYS A 12 -10.91 -11.80 -0.20
N LEU A 13 -11.20 -10.57 -0.59
CA LEU A 13 -10.72 -9.35 0.04
C LEU A 13 -11.93 -8.41 0.24
N PRO A 14 -12.14 -7.81 1.42
CA PRO A 14 -13.20 -6.82 1.55
C PRO A 14 -12.81 -5.54 0.80
N ARG A 15 -13.81 -4.80 0.33
CA ARG A 15 -13.58 -3.50 -0.33
C ARG A 15 -12.99 -2.44 0.62
N MET A 16 -13.05 -2.67 1.92
CA MET A 16 -12.48 -1.78 2.93
C MET A 16 -11.58 -2.60 3.84
N ILE A 17 -10.33 -2.18 3.91
CA ILE A 17 -9.28 -2.76 4.74
C ILE A 17 -8.91 -1.70 5.77
N PHE A 18 -9.18 -1.94 7.05
CA PHE A 18 -8.98 -0.91 8.06
C PHE A 18 -7.52 -0.80 8.47
N SER A 19 -6.98 0.43 8.42
CA SER A 19 -5.68 0.77 9.00
C SER A 19 -5.89 1.47 10.34
N VAL A 20 -5.51 0.81 11.43
CA VAL A 20 -5.70 1.34 12.78
C VAL A 20 -4.57 2.31 13.10
N GLN A 21 -4.87 3.59 13.23
CA GLN A 21 -3.87 4.61 13.53
C GLN A 21 -3.77 4.83 15.03
N PRO A 22 -2.58 4.65 15.65
CA PRO A 22 -2.39 5.02 17.04
C PRO A 22 -2.56 6.53 17.19
N GLN A 23 -3.31 6.97 18.20
CA GLN A 23 -3.44 8.39 18.51
C GLN A 23 -2.07 8.95 18.94
N ALA A 24 -1.67 10.07 18.34
CA ALA A 24 -0.36 10.71 18.55
C ALA A 24 0.00 10.99 20.03
N SER A 25 -0.99 11.07 20.92
CA SER A 25 -0.83 11.37 22.35
C SER A 25 -0.91 10.15 23.27
N GLY A 26 -1.13 8.94 22.75
CA GLY A 26 -1.57 7.78 23.56
C GLY A 26 -0.70 6.52 23.53
N GLY A 27 0.49 6.56 22.95
CA GLY A 27 1.37 5.39 22.79
C GLY A 27 0.74 4.25 21.98
N ASP A 28 1.51 3.18 21.75
CA ASP A 28 1.06 1.99 20.99
C ASP A 28 -0.09 1.20 21.66
N GLN A 29 -0.53 1.59 22.87
CA GLN A 29 -1.51 0.87 23.70
C GLN A 29 -2.95 0.88 23.16
N LYS A 30 -3.24 1.57 22.05
CA LYS A 30 -4.61 1.71 21.52
C LYS A 30 -4.94 0.89 20.28
N ILE A 31 -3.98 0.15 19.71
CA ILE A 31 -4.22 -0.60 18.44
C ILE A 31 -5.23 -1.74 18.65
N TYR A 32 -4.97 -2.64 19.60
CA TYR A 32 -5.83 -3.80 19.84
C TYR A 32 -7.28 -3.43 20.20
N PRO A 33 -7.56 -2.52 21.16
CA PRO A 33 -8.94 -2.15 21.48
C PRO A 33 -9.72 -1.62 20.27
N LEU A 34 -9.12 -0.73 19.48
CA LEU A 34 -9.80 -0.17 18.31
C LEU A 34 -9.97 -1.21 17.18
N MET A 35 -8.98 -2.09 16.98
CA MET A 35 -9.10 -3.21 16.04
C MET A 35 -10.24 -4.15 16.44
N LYS A 36 -10.35 -4.48 17.73
CA LYS A 36 -11.42 -5.30 18.28
C LYS A 36 -12.79 -4.65 18.07
N GLU A 37 -12.93 -3.36 18.35
CA GLU A 37 -14.19 -2.65 18.14
C GLU A 37 -14.59 -2.60 16.66
N ALA A 38 -13.63 -2.36 15.75
CA ALA A 38 -13.90 -2.44 14.31
C ALA A 38 -14.30 -3.87 13.88
N TYR A 39 -13.69 -4.91 14.48
CA TYR A 39 -14.07 -6.30 14.25
C TYR A 39 -15.49 -6.61 14.73
N GLU A 40 -15.89 -6.13 15.89
CA GLU A 40 -17.26 -6.24 16.40
C GLU A 40 -18.28 -5.54 15.47
N MET A 41 -17.86 -4.54 14.70
CA MET A 41 -18.66 -3.91 13.64
C MET A 41 -18.70 -4.70 12.31
N GLY A 42 -18.00 -5.83 12.23
CA GLY A 42 -17.97 -6.72 11.07
C GLY A 42 -16.72 -6.62 10.18
N ALA A 43 -15.71 -5.85 10.59
CA ALA A 43 -14.42 -5.85 9.92
C ALA A 43 -13.68 -7.18 10.16
N TRP A 44 -13.12 -7.78 9.12
CA TRP A 44 -12.36 -9.03 9.23
C TRP A 44 -11.01 -8.96 8.50
N CYS A 45 -10.64 -7.77 8.02
CA CYS A 45 -9.41 -7.55 7.28
C CYS A 45 -8.78 -6.22 7.68
N PHE A 46 -7.51 -6.29 8.09
CA PHE A 46 -6.78 -5.15 8.64
C PHE A 46 -5.46 -4.94 7.91
N ASP A 47 -5.11 -3.68 7.73
CA ASP A 47 -3.80 -3.22 7.28
C ASP A 47 -2.81 -3.30 8.44
N LEU A 48 -1.66 -3.92 8.21
CA LEU A 48 -0.66 -4.23 9.24
C LEU A 48 0.70 -3.59 8.91
N PRO A 49 0.81 -2.25 9.00
CA PRO A 49 2.04 -1.54 8.63
C PRO A 49 3.17 -1.71 9.66
N SER A 50 2.93 -2.34 10.82
CA SER A 50 3.98 -2.56 11.83
C SER A 50 3.80 -3.85 12.64
N ALA A 51 4.87 -4.27 13.32
CA ALA A 51 4.85 -5.43 14.21
C ALA A 51 3.79 -5.35 15.32
N ASN A 52 3.45 -4.14 15.81
CA ASN A 52 2.41 -3.94 16.82
C ASN A 52 1.01 -4.25 16.27
N HIS A 53 0.76 -3.94 14.98
CA HIS A 53 -0.48 -4.30 14.31
C HIS A 53 -0.59 -5.81 14.15
N LEU A 54 0.49 -6.46 13.68
CA LEU A 54 0.54 -7.90 13.54
C LEU A 54 0.30 -8.62 14.87
N LYS A 55 0.92 -8.15 15.96
CA LYS A 55 0.70 -8.68 17.31
C LYS A 55 -0.76 -8.52 17.74
N SER A 56 -1.36 -7.36 17.50
CA SER A 56 -2.76 -7.06 17.84
C SER A 56 -3.72 -7.95 17.05
N LEU A 57 -3.45 -8.20 15.76
CA LEU A 57 -4.26 -9.10 14.94
C LEU A 57 -4.17 -10.55 15.45
N LYS A 58 -2.97 -11.03 15.80
CA LYS A 58 -2.77 -12.37 16.36
C LYS A 58 -3.51 -12.56 17.68
N GLU A 59 -3.46 -11.55 18.55
CA GLU A 59 -4.24 -11.55 19.80
C GLU A 59 -5.74 -11.59 19.54
N LEU A 60 -6.24 -10.77 18.60
CA LEU A 60 -7.65 -10.76 18.22
C LEU A 60 -8.09 -12.12 17.65
N LYS A 61 -7.28 -12.72 16.75
CA LYS A 61 -7.55 -14.04 16.17
C LYS A 61 -7.60 -15.14 17.22
N HIS A 62 -6.67 -15.11 18.17
CA HIS A 62 -6.63 -16.07 19.27
C HIS A 62 -7.88 -15.99 20.15
N LEU A 63 -8.37 -14.78 20.43
CA LEU A 63 -9.54 -14.57 21.28
C LEU A 63 -10.87 -14.77 20.56
N SER A 64 -10.95 -14.50 19.25
CA SER A 64 -12.18 -14.65 18.47
C SER A 64 -12.39 -16.06 17.91
N THR A 65 -11.30 -16.83 17.73
CA THR A 65 -11.28 -18.10 16.98
C THR A 65 -11.79 -17.97 15.53
N ASP A 66 -11.84 -16.76 14.99
CA ASP A 66 -12.33 -16.49 13.64
C ASP A 66 -11.19 -16.69 12.62
N GLU A 67 -11.25 -17.81 11.90
CA GLU A 67 -10.31 -18.13 10.83
C GLU A 67 -10.44 -17.21 9.61
N ALA A 68 -11.57 -16.50 9.46
CA ALA A 68 -11.75 -15.54 8.38
C ALA A 68 -10.98 -14.23 8.61
N LEU A 69 -10.48 -13.98 9.83
CA LEU A 69 -9.69 -12.81 10.16
C LEU A 69 -8.32 -12.86 9.47
N ILE A 70 -8.05 -11.89 8.59
CA ILE A 70 -6.80 -11.81 7.81
C ILE A 70 -6.12 -10.45 7.92
N GLY A 71 -4.80 -10.45 7.73
CA GLY A 71 -3.98 -9.25 7.65
C GLY A 71 -3.49 -8.94 6.24
N LEU A 72 -3.23 -7.66 5.98
CA LEU A 72 -2.42 -7.17 4.86
C LEU A 72 -1.10 -6.69 5.44
N CYS A 73 -0.04 -7.47 5.23
CA CYS A 73 1.29 -7.15 5.76
C CYS A 73 2.07 -6.24 4.80
N HIS A 74 3.08 -5.57 5.33
CA HIS A 74 4.01 -4.74 4.55
C HIS A 74 5.41 -5.34 4.61
N VAL A 75 6.04 -5.52 3.46
CA VAL A 75 7.48 -5.79 3.37
C VAL A 75 8.18 -4.60 2.73
N GLU A 76 9.11 -4.01 3.47
CA GLU A 76 9.86 -2.85 3.01
C GLU A 76 10.89 -3.27 1.95
N VAL A 77 10.81 -2.69 0.76
CA VAL A 77 11.74 -2.98 -0.35
C VAL A 77 13.18 -2.59 -0.03
N GLU A 78 13.39 -1.60 0.85
CA GLU A 78 14.74 -1.21 1.29
C GLU A 78 15.49 -2.34 2.02
N THR A 79 14.78 -3.31 2.59
CA THR A 79 15.39 -4.47 3.24
C THR A 79 15.98 -5.43 2.21
N GLY A 80 15.31 -5.62 1.07
CA GLY A 80 15.74 -6.53 0.02
C GLY A 80 16.72 -5.95 -0.99
N ALA A 81 16.99 -4.64 -0.98
CA ALA A 81 17.96 -4.03 -1.89
C ALA A 81 19.20 -3.54 -1.13
N SER A 82 20.37 -3.71 -1.75
CA SER A 82 21.65 -3.30 -1.19
C SER A 82 22.53 -2.57 -2.19
N PHE A 83 23.40 -1.70 -1.69
CA PHE A 83 24.48 -1.09 -2.45
C PHE A 83 25.79 -1.27 -1.67
N LEU A 84 26.78 -1.91 -2.30
CA LEU A 84 28.05 -2.29 -1.66
C LEU A 84 27.86 -3.10 -0.37
N GLY A 85 26.90 -4.03 -0.39
CA GLY A 85 26.57 -4.91 0.75
C GLY A 85 25.87 -4.21 1.92
N LYS A 86 25.50 -2.94 1.77
CA LYS A 86 24.75 -2.18 2.79
C LYS A 86 23.30 -1.97 2.35
N PRO A 87 22.32 -1.94 3.27
CA PRO A 87 20.93 -1.67 2.96
C PRO A 87 20.75 -0.37 2.17
N LEU A 88 19.84 -0.37 1.19
CA LEU A 88 19.66 0.75 0.27
C LEU A 88 19.20 2.04 0.98
N HIS A 89 18.45 1.94 2.08
CA HIS A 89 18.00 3.10 2.86
C HIS A 89 19.13 4.00 3.35
N ARG A 90 20.31 3.42 3.60
CA ARG A 90 21.50 4.18 4.04
C ARG A 90 21.99 5.17 2.98
N PHE A 91 21.50 5.03 1.75
CA PHE A 91 21.83 5.89 0.62
C PHE A 91 20.64 6.75 0.16
N GLY A 92 19.56 6.84 0.95
CA GLY A 92 18.33 7.56 0.59
C GLY A 92 18.57 8.99 0.09
N SER A 93 19.44 9.76 0.73
CA SER A 93 19.78 11.13 0.29
C SER A 93 20.41 11.15 -1.11
N LYS A 94 21.33 10.23 -1.41
CA LYS A 94 21.98 10.09 -2.72
C LYS A 94 20.99 9.62 -3.79
N ILE A 95 20.08 8.70 -3.45
CA ILE A 95 18.97 8.26 -4.34
C ILE A 95 18.10 9.45 -4.71
N ILE A 96 17.62 10.19 -3.70
CA ILE A 96 16.76 11.36 -3.88
C ILE A 96 17.46 12.40 -4.77
N SER A 97 18.74 12.71 -4.53
CA SER A 97 19.51 13.63 -5.36
C SER A 97 19.66 13.16 -6.80
N THR A 98 19.83 11.85 -7.01
CA THR A 98 19.90 11.23 -8.34
C THR A 98 18.59 11.40 -9.10
N ILE A 99 17.47 11.07 -8.45
CA ILE A 99 16.13 11.20 -9.04
C ILE A 99 15.81 12.67 -9.37
N ARG A 100 16.12 13.59 -8.45
CA ARG A 100 15.92 15.03 -8.65
C ARG A 100 16.68 15.58 -9.85
N ARG A 101 17.90 15.12 -10.10
CA ARG A 101 18.75 15.60 -11.20
C ARG A 101 18.42 14.95 -12.55
N GLY A 102 18.00 13.69 -12.54
CA GLY A 102 17.85 12.90 -13.77
C GLY A 102 16.43 12.74 -14.31
N LEU A 103 15.39 12.82 -13.47
CA LEU A 103 14.09 12.21 -13.81
C LEU A 103 12.86 13.08 -13.63
N LEU A 104 12.92 14.13 -12.81
CA LEU A 104 11.77 14.99 -12.54
C LEU A 104 12.01 16.42 -13.06
N PRO A 105 11.05 17.02 -13.78
CA PRO A 105 11.03 18.45 -14.06
C PRO A 105 11.26 19.27 -12.78
N SER A 106 12.06 20.33 -12.86
CA SER A 106 12.52 21.12 -11.70
C SER A 106 11.38 21.74 -10.87
N ASN A 107 10.20 21.93 -11.45
CA ASN A 107 8.99 22.40 -10.78
C ASN A 107 8.29 21.33 -9.94
N LEU A 108 8.50 20.04 -10.23
CA LEU A 108 7.87 18.90 -9.55
C LEU A 108 8.70 18.35 -8.39
N THR A 109 10.01 18.62 -8.36
CA THR A 109 10.94 18.09 -7.35
C THR A 109 10.82 18.72 -5.97
N ARG A 110 10.32 19.96 -5.88
CA ARG A 110 10.34 20.75 -4.63
C ARG A 110 9.30 20.28 -3.60
N ASN A 111 8.21 19.65 -4.05
CA ASN A 111 7.08 19.29 -3.19
C ASN A 111 6.91 17.77 -2.97
N VAL A 112 7.65 16.94 -3.70
CA VAL A 112 7.41 15.48 -3.74
C VAL A 112 8.51 14.66 -3.07
N LEU A 113 9.75 15.13 -3.17
CA LEU A 113 10.88 14.43 -2.58
C LEU A 113 11.32 15.15 -1.30
N PRO A 114 11.66 14.42 -0.22
CA PRO A 114 12.26 15.02 0.97
C PRO A 114 13.45 15.90 0.59
N PRO A 115 13.69 17.04 1.27
CA PRO A 115 14.89 17.84 1.05
C PRO A 115 16.13 16.95 1.17
N SER A 116 16.90 16.84 0.09
CA SER A 116 18.20 16.18 0.12
C SER A 116 19.26 17.15 0.62
N SER A 117 20.01 16.71 1.62
CA SER A 117 21.19 17.42 2.13
C SER A 117 22.48 17.07 1.36
N SER A 118 22.45 16.08 0.46
CA SER A 118 23.64 15.62 -0.25
C SER A 118 23.68 16.11 -1.71
N PRO A 119 24.78 16.74 -2.17
CA PRO A 119 24.96 17.07 -3.58
C PRO A 119 25.34 15.85 -4.43
N GLU A 120 25.68 14.72 -3.79
CA GLU A 120 26.12 13.50 -4.48
C GLU A 120 24.95 12.83 -5.20
N VAL A 121 25.25 12.28 -6.38
CA VAL A 121 24.33 11.45 -7.16
C VAL A 121 24.98 10.13 -7.49
N PHE A 122 24.17 9.11 -7.66
CA PHE A 122 24.61 7.86 -8.25
C PHE A 122 24.95 8.06 -9.72
N THR A 123 26.12 7.59 -10.10
CA THR A 123 26.46 7.32 -11.51
C THR A 123 25.71 6.08 -11.98
N GLN A 124 25.54 5.93 -13.31
CA GLN A 124 24.91 4.72 -13.86
C GLN A 124 25.62 3.44 -13.39
N LYS A 125 26.96 3.42 -13.37
CA LYS A 125 27.75 2.28 -12.87
C LYS A 125 27.44 1.93 -11.40
N GLU A 126 27.10 2.90 -10.58
CA GLU A 126 26.70 2.64 -9.20
C GLU A 126 25.25 2.16 -9.11
N ILE A 127 24.35 2.72 -9.93
CA ILE A 127 22.96 2.23 -10.05
C ILE A 127 22.96 0.76 -10.45
N ASP A 128 23.78 0.38 -11.44
CA ASP A 128 23.91 -1.00 -11.92
C ASP A 128 24.47 -1.95 -10.85
N ARG A 129 25.19 -1.42 -9.85
CA ARG A 129 25.74 -2.19 -8.71
C ARG A 129 24.77 -2.34 -7.54
N ILE A 130 23.60 -1.70 -7.58
CA ILE A 130 22.54 -2.01 -6.61
C ILE A 130 22.15 -3.49 -6.83
N ALA A 131 22.02 -4.26 -5.77
CA ALA A 131 21.78 -5.69 -5.88
C ALA A 131 20.63 -6.09 -4.97
N PHE A 132 19.91 -7.15 -5.36
CA PHE A 132 19.01 -7.83 -4.46
C PHE A 132 19.82 -8.52 -3.36
N ASP A 133 19.33 -8.48 -2.12
CA ASP A 133 19.91 -9.11 -0.95
C ASP A 133 18.93 -10.17 -0.42
N PRO A 134 18.97 -11.41 -0.97
CA PRO A 134 18.02 -12.44 -0.63
C PRO A 134 17.98 -12.76 0.87
N PRO A 135 19.11 -12.96 1.58
CA PRO A 135 19.07 -13.27 3.01
C PRO A 135 18.29 -12.25 3.83
N ARG A 136 18.52 -10.94 3.59
CA ARG A 136 17.79 -9.89 4.32
C ARG A 136 16.31 -9.86 3.95
N PHE A 137 15.98 -10.05 2.68
CA PHE A 137 14.58 -10.08 2.25
C PHE A 137 13.82 -11.29 2.82
N GLU A 138 14.45 -12.47 2.83
CA GLU A 138 13.86 -13.69 3.39
C GLU A 138 13.69 -13.61 4.92
N GLU A 139 14.63 -12.96 5.62
CA GLU A 139 14.49 -12.65 7.04
C GLU A 139 13.28 -11.73 7.28
N ALA A 140 13.12 -10.67 6.48
CA ALA A 140 11.96 -9.78 6.57
C ALA A 140 10.63 -10.50 6.29
N LEU A 141 10.60 -11.46 5.35
CA LEU A 141 9.40 -12.25 5.07
C LEU A 141 9.07 -13.26 6.18
N SER A 142 10.06 -13.70 6.95
CA SER A 142 9.89 -14.75 7.97
C SER A 142 8.98 -14.35 9.14
N PHE A 143 8.70 -13.06 9.31
CA PHE A 143 7.78 -12.54 10.32
C PHE A 143 6.31 -12.80 9.99
N PHE A 144 6.00 -13.13 8.74
CA PHE A 144 4.64 -13.27 8.23
C PHE A 144 4.32 -14.72 7.87
N ASP A 145 3.03 -15.07 8.00
CA ASP A 145 2.49 -16.37 7.60
C ASP A 145 1.45 -16.13 6.48
N PRO A 146 1.62 -16.71 5.28
CA PRO A 146 0.67 -16.54 4.16
C PRO A 146 -0.73 -17.12 4.44
N GLU A 147 -0.89 -18.06 5.37
CA GLU A 147 -2.21 -18.56 5.75
C GLU A 147 -2.97 -17.58 6.64
N GLU A 148 -2.25 -16.79 7.47
CA GLU A 148 -2.84 -15.75 8.30
C GLU A 148 -2.98 -14.41 7.58
N SER A 149 -2.03 -14.09 6.70
CA SER A 149 -1.92 -12.81 5.99
C SER A 149 -1.52 -13.08 4.54
N PRO A 150 -2.46 -13.55 3.70
CA PRO A 150 -2.15 -14.00 2.34
C PRO A 150 -1.72 -12.86 1.42
N PHE A 151 -2.10 -11.62 1.72
CA PHE A 151 -1.80 -10.45 0.91
C PHE A 151 -0.62 -9.69 1.50
N LEU A 152 0.33 -9.29 0.63
CA LEU A 152 1.54 -8.59 1.05
C LEU A 152 1.77 -7.34 0.20
N PHE A 153 1.75 -6.17 0.82
CA PHE A 153 2.20 -4.93 0.20
C PHE A 153 3.72 -4.91 0.10
N MET A 154 4.23 -4.52 -1.07
CA MET A 154 5.65 -4.30 -1.32
C MET A 154 5.87 -3.11 -2.25
N GLY A 155 7.00 -2.45 -2.15
CA GLY A 155 7.35 -1.28 -2.97
C GLY A 155 7.47 -0.05 -2.08
N GLU A 156 6.32 0.54 -1.78
CA GLU A 156 6.21 1.84 -1.13
C GLU A 156 7.15 2.87 -1.79
N ILE A 157 7.70 3.81 -1.02
CA ILE A 157 8.57 4.86 -1.57
C ILE A 157 9.85 4.30 -2.22
N TYR A 158 10.39 3.19 -1.72
CA TYR A 158 11.59 2.57 -2.32
C TYR A 158 11.30 1.85 -3.62
N GLY A 159 10.09 1.32 -3.80
CA GLY A 159 9.61 0.80 -5.07
C GLY A 159 9.62 1.88 -6.14
N ASP A 160 9.08 3.06 -5.83
CA ASP A 160 9.12 4.23 -6.70
C ASP A 160 10.55 4.61 -7.07
N TRP A 161 11.45 4.58 -6.08
CA TRP A 161 12.87 4.90 -6.29
C TRP A 161 13.58 3.89 -7.18
N LEU A 162 13.34 2.59 -6.99
CA LEU A 162 13.91 1.57 -7.87
C LEU A 162 13.38 1.71 -9.30
N LEU A 163 12.08 1.97 -9.48
CA LEU A 163 11.49 2.25 -10.80
C LEU A 163 12.07 3.53 -11.46
N ALA A 164 12.37 4.54 -10.65
CA ALA A 164 13.05 5.76 -11.08
C ALA A 164 14.47 5.45 -11.55
N LEU A 165 15.24 4.70 -10.77
CA LEU A 165 16.59 4.28 -11.12
C LEU A 165 16.66 3.23 -12.24
N GLY A 166 15.52 2.79 -12.79
CA GLY A 166 15.49 1.77 -13.85
C GLY A 166 15.76 0.35 -13.36
N ARG A 167 15.68 0.12 -12.04
CA ARG A 167 15.97 -1.16 -11.38
C ARG A 167 14.71 -1.99 -11.09
N ILE A 168 13.86 -2.12 -12.10
CA ILE A 168 12.65 -2.97 -12.02
C ILE A 168 12.98 -4.46 -11.91
N ASP A 169 14.16 -4.87 -12.38
CA ASP A 169 14.69 -6.23 -12.24
C ASP A 169 14.70 -6.68 -10.77
N LEU A 170 15.08 -5.78 -9.84
CA LEU A 170 15.09 -6.07 -8.41
C LEU A 170 13.67 -6.26 -7.85
N LEU A 171 12.70 -5.48 -8.35
CA LEU A 171 11.30 -5.63 -7.98
C LEU A 171 10.71 -6.94 -8.50
N HIS A 172 11.09 -7.37 -9.70
CA HIS A 172 10.72 -8.69 -10.23
C HIS A 172 11.24 -9.81 -9.34
N GLU A 173 12.51 -9.73 -8.90
CA GLU A 173 13.07 -10.74 -8.01
C GLU A 173 12.34 -10.78 -6.66
N MET A 174 12.07 -9.63 -6.05
CA MET A 174 11.28 -9.53 -4.82
C MET A 174 9.87 -10.13 -4.98
N VAL A 175 9.15 -9.76 -6.05
CA VAL A 175 7.83 -10.35 -6.36
C VAL A 175 7.91 -11.86 -6.49
N SER A 176 8.94 -12.37 -7.17
CA SER A 176 9.15 -13.82 -7.32
C SER A 176 9.39 -14.52 -5.98
N ARG A 177 10.12 -13.91 -5.04
CA ARG A 177 10.33 -14.47 -3.69
C ARG A 177 9.04 -14.47 -2.88
N VAL A 178 8.30 -13.36 -2.91
CA VAL A 178 6.99 -13.24 -2.24
C VAL A 178 6.03 -14.33 -2.73
N ARG A 179 5.91 -14.51 -4.05
CA ARG A 179 5.10 -15.61 -4.62
C ARG A 179 5.63 -16.99 -4.25
N GLY A 180 6.94 -17.20 -4.31
CA GLY A 180 7.57 -18.47 -3.96
C GLY A 180 7.33 -18.91 -2.51
N ARG A 181 7.04 -17.95 -1.62
CA ARG A 181 6.62 -18.18 -0.23
C ARG A 181 5.11 -18.40 -0.05
N GLY A 182 4.32 -18.30 -1.11
CA GLY A 182 2.87 -18.51 -1.08
C GLY A 182 2.03 -17.25 -0.84
N PHE A 183 2.66 -16.08 -0.74
CA PHE A 183 1.93 -14.81 -0.62
C PHE A 183 1.38 -14.34 -1.97
N ILE A 184 0.35 -13.50 -1.90
CA ILE A 184 -0.25 -12.76 -3.01
C ILE A 184 0.31 -11.33 -2.97
N PRO A 185 1.29 -11.00 -3.84
CA PRO A 185 1.94 -9.70 -3.82
C PRO A 185 1.02 -8.60 -4.36
N ILE A 186 1.04 -7.46 -3.67
CA ILE A 186 0.42 -6.20 -4.10
C ILE A 186 1.52 -5.15 -4.18
N PHE A 187 1.75 -4.59 -5.37
CA PHE A 187 2.74 -3.52 -5.51
C PHE A 187 2.15 -2.20 -5.03
N SER A 188 2.72 -1.63 -3.97
CA SER A 188 2.41 -0.30 -3.45
C SER A 188 3.40 0.72 -4.00
N GLY A 189 2.91 1.87 -4.46
CA GLY A 189 3.76 2.98 -4.87
C GLY A 189 3.10 4.32 -4.57
N GLN A 190 3.91 5.37 -4.36
CA GLN A 190 3.42 6.68 -3.93
C GLN A 190 3.07 7.57 -5.13
N TRP A 191 3.71 7.37 -6.27
CA TRP A 191 3.60 8.26 -7.44
C TRP A 191 2.72 7.64 -8.53
N ALA A 192 1.40 7.58 -8.33
CA ALA A 192 0.45 6.85 -9.19
C ALA A 192 0.69 7.01 -10.71
N THR A 193 0.83 8.25 -11.18
CA THR A 193 1.03 8.58 -12.61
C THR A 193 2.37 8.11 -13.19
N PHE A 194 3.36 7.87 -12.32
CA PHE A 194 4.68 7.38 -12.68
C PHE A 194 4.79 5.86 -12.50
N VAL A 195 4.32 5.32 -11.38
CA VAL A 195 4.55 3.92 -11.00
C VAL A 195 3.67 2.96 -11.76
N LEU A 196 2.38 3.25 -11.94
CA LEU A 196 1.45 2.32 -12.58
C LEU A 196 1.92 1.90 -13.99
N PRO A 197 2.29 2.81 -14.92
CA PRO A 197 2.74 2.39 -16.25
C PRO A 197 4.08 1.63 -16.20
N LYS A 198 4.98 1.98 -15.28
CA LYS A 198 6.31 1.37 -15.17
C LYS A 198 6.29 0.01 -14.48
N ALA A 199 5.43 -0.16 -13.49
CA ALA A 199 5.29 -1.37 -12.71
C ALA A 199 4.33 -2.38 -13.36
N LYS A 200 3.66 -2.04 -14.48
CA LYS A 200 2.76 -2.93 -15.24
C LYS A 200 3.37 -4.33 -15.51
N PRO A 201 4.67 -4.48 -15.82
CA PRO A 201 5.27 -5.80 -16.04
C PRO A 201 5.35 -6.68 -14.79
N LEU A 202 5.25 -6.13 -13.58
CA LEU A 202 5.34 -6.90 -12.35
C LEU A 202 4.19 -7.90 -12.25
N ASP A 203 4.52 -9.13 -11.87
CA ASP A 203 3.55 -10.18 -11.63
C ASP A 203 2.93 -10.04 -10.23
N VAL A 204 2.10 -9.01 -10.07
CA VAL A 204 1.34 -8.73 -8.85
C VAL A 204 -0.16 -8.85 -9.08
N ALA A 205 -0.89 -9.17 -8.01
CA ALA A 205 -2.34 -9.35 -8.02
C ALA A 205 -3.11 -8.02 -8.12
N ALA A 206 -2.53 -6.96 -7.55
CA ALA A 206 -3.07 -5.62 -7.58
C ALA A 206 -1.94 -4.58 -7.43
N TYR A 207 -2.31 -3.31 -7.63
CA TYR A 207 -1.47 -2.16 -7.32
C TYR A 207 -2.15 -1.30 -6.26
N ALA A 208 -1.39 -0.72 -5.36
CA ALA A 208 -1.89 0.20 -4.36
C ALA A 208 -1.22 1.56 -4.51
N VAL A 209 -2.04 2.62 -4.59
CA VAL A 209 -1.54 3.98 -4.78
C VAL A 209 -2.36 4.97 -3.95
N PRO A 210 -1.75 6.07 -3.47
CA PRO A 210 -2.50 7.12 -2.80
C PRO A 210 -3.36 7.89 -3.80
N ILE A 211 -4.68 7.82 -3.61
CA ILE A 211 -5.65 8.57 -4.39
C ILE A 211 -6.94 8.78 -3.59
N ASN A 212 -7.53 9.96 -3.70
CA ASN A 212 -8.85 10.26 -3.15
C ASN A 212 -9.50 11.39 -3.95
N LYS A 213 -10.75 11.73 -3.61
CA LYS A 213 -11.55 12.73 -4.33
C LYS A 213 -10.92 14.14 -4.35
N LYS A 214 -10.08 14.47 -3.35
CA LYS A 214 -9.43 15.80 -3.24
C LYS A 214 -8.02 15.79 -3.84
N TRP A 215 -7.36 14.64 -3.91
CA TRP A 215 -5.93 14.60 -4.15
C TRP A 215 -5.43 13.27 -4.73
N SER A 216 -4.49 13.38 -5.67
CA SER A 216 -3.47 12.38 -5.96
C SER A 216 -2.17 13.13 -6.21
N LEU A 217 -1.05 12.48 -5.91
CA LEU A 217 0.26 13.11 -6.10
C LEU A 217 0.49 13.47 -7.57
N PHE A 218 0.99 14.69 -7.79
CA PHE A 218 1.15 15.39 -9.07
C PHE A 218 -0.14 15.92 -9.71
N ASP A 219 -1.05 15.04 -10.09
CA ASP A 219 -2.23 15.41 -10.89
C ASP A 219 -3.34 14.38 -10.70
N LEU A 220 -4.41 14.79 -10.00
CA LEU A 220 -5.57 13.94 -9.74
C LEU A 220 -6.30 13.52 -11.03
N GLN A 221 -6.45 14.44 -11.99
CA GLN A 221 -7.17 14.14 -13.23
C GLN A 221 -6.39 13.10 -14.04
N ARG A 222 -5.09 13.32 -14.21
CA ARG A 222 -4.22 12.38 -14.93
C ARG A 222 -4.13 11.03 -14.22
N ALA A 223 -4.04 11.01 -12.89
CA ALA A 223 -4.07 9.76 -12.12
C ALA A 223 -5.40 9.01 -12.31
N SER A 224 -6.51 9.74 -12.28
CA SER A 224 -7.85 9.19 -12.49
C SER A 224 -8.02 8.58 -13.88
N ASP A 225 -7.61 9.31 -14.93
CA ASP A 225 -7.70 8.84 -16.31
C ASP A 225 -6.82 7.62 -16.56
N LEU A 226 -5.65 7.56 -15.93
CA LEU A 226 -4.76 6.42 -15.96
C LEU A 226 -5.40 5.20 -15.27
N ILE A 227 -5.91 5.35 -14.05
CA ILE A 227 -6.53 4.26 -13.27
C ILE A 227 -7.75 3.67 -13.99
N LYS A 228 -8.60 4.53 -14.59
CA LYS A 228 -9.77 4.09 -15.36
C LYS A 228 -9.39 3.18 -16.54
N LYS A 229 -8.21 3.36 -17.12
CA LYS A 229 -7.67 2.57 -18.26
C LYS A 229 -6.74 1.44 -17.83
N PHE A 230 -6.37 1.37 -16.54
CA PHE A 230 -5.38 0.43 -16.05
C PHE A 230 -5.99 -0.97 -15.90
N GLU A 231 -5.43 -1.97 -16.58
CA GLU A 231 -6.03 -3.31 -16.70
C GLU A 231 -6.06 -4.11 -15.40
N LYS A 232 -5.03 -3.96 -14.55
CA LYS A 232 -4.93 -4.70 -13.29
C LYS A 232 -5.70 -4.00 -12.16
N PRO A 233 -6.19 -4.75 -11.15
CA PRO A 233 -6.87 -4.18 -9.99
C PRO A 233 -6.04 -3.10 -9.28
N VAL A 234 -6.71 -2.03 -8.86
CA VAL A 234 -6.10 -0.92 -8.10
C VAL A 234 -6.78 -0.79 -6.74
N ILE A 235 -5.99 -0.62 -5.69
CA ILE A 235 -6.38 -0.37 -4.30
C ILE A 235 -6.04 1.07 -3.95
N SER A 236 -6.98 1.77 -3.33
CA SER A 236 -6.79 3.15 -2.88
C SER A 236 -6.11 3.18 -1.53
N LEU A 237 -4.96 3.85 -1.42
CA LEU A 237 -4.35 4.23 -0.15
C LEU A 237 -4.82 5.64 0.24
N ASN A 238 -4.99 5.88 1.54
CA ASN A 238 -5.48 7.15 2.10
C ASN A 238 -6.74 7.72 1.38
N PRO A 239 -7.82 6.92 1.27
CA PRO A 239 -9.05 7.30 0.55
C PRO A 239 -9.77 8.52 1.16
N LEU A 240 -9.45 8.89 2.40
CA LEU A 240 -10.14 9.94 3.15
C LEU A 240 -9.30 11.21 3.36
N ALA A 241 -8.13 11.33 2.72
CA ALA A 241 -7.23 12.46 2.87
C ALA A 241 -6.95 12.80 4.35
N ASP A 242 -6.47 11.81 5.10
CA ASP A 242 -6.12 11.92 6.52
C ASP A 242 -7.30 12.40 7.39
N GLY A 243 -8.50 11.90 7.08
CA GLY A 243 -9.74 12.22 7.79
C GLY A 243 -10.47 13.47 7.27
N THR A 244 -9.86 14.27 6.40
CA THR A 244 -10.46 15.50 5.83
C THR A 244 -11.74 15.22 5.03
N LEU A 245 -11.92 13.98 4.54
CA LEU A 245 -13.11 13.53 3.83
C LEU A 245 -14.04 12.63 4.65
N LEU A 246 -13.83 12.49 5.97
CA LEU A 246 -14.63 11.57 6.80
C LEU A 246 -16.13 11.91 6.76
N ASN A 247 -16.47 13.20 6.89
CA ASN A 247 -17.85 13.69 6.81
C ASN A 247 -18.43 13.60 5.38
N GLU A 248 -17.58 13.37 4.37
CA GLU A 248 -17.93 13.20 2.96
C GLU A 248 -17.64 11.76 2.49
N SER A 249 -17.58 10.80 3.41
CA SER A 249 -17.09 9.43 3.16
C SER A 249 -17.85 8.71 2.05
N GLU A 250 -19.16 8.87 1.95
CA GLU A 250 -19.96 8.35 0.84
C GLU A 250 -19.53 8.95 -0.51
N GLY A 251 -19.30 10.26 -0.57
CA GLY A 251 -18.81 10.91 -1.78
C GLY A 251 -17.37 10.49 -2.14
N ALA A 252 -16.53 10.24 -1.13
CA ALA A 252 -15.18 9.72 -1.32
C ALA A 252 -15.22 8.28 -1.88
N PHE A 253 -16.06 7.41 -1.32
CA PHE A 253 -16.22 6.04 -1.79
C PHE A 253 -16.90 5.94 -3.15
N SER A 254 -17.87 6.80 -3.47
CA SER A 254 -18.46 6.84 -4.81
C SER A 254 -17.43 7.24 -5.87
N PHE A 255 -16.58 8.23 -5.57
CA PHE A 255 -15.45 8.56 -6.45
C PHE A 255 -14.54 7.34 -6.71
N LEU A 256 -14.15 6.61 -5.67
CA LEU A 256 -13.25 5.46 -5.82
C LEU A 256 -13.92 4.27 -6.53
N PHE A 257 -15.09 3.84 -6.05
CA PHE A 257 -15.72 2.60 -6.49
C PHE A 257 -16.59 2.77 -7.74
N ASP A 258 -17.29 3.89 -7.90
CA ASP A 258 -18.20 4.11 -9.02
C ASP A 258 -17.50 4.81 -10.18
N GLU A 259 -16.69 5.83 -9.91
CA GLU A 259 -16.00 6.59 -10.97
C GLU A 259 -14.69 5.91 -11.39
N LEU A 260 -13.78 5.63 -10.44
CA LEU A 260 -12.46 5.06 -10.76
C LEU A 260 -12.46 3.54 -10.93
N LYS A 261 -13.52 2.86 -10.47
CA LYS A 261 -13.61 1.38 -10.44
C LYS A 261 -12.42 0.74 -9.70
N ILE A 262 -12.00 1.36 -8.60
CA ILE A 262 -11.04 0.80 -7.65
C ILE A 262 -11.67 -0.39 -6.94
N VAL A 263 -10.87 -1.42 -6.64
CA VAL A 263 -11.40 -2.69 -6.11
C VAL A 263 -11.51 -2.71 -4.59
N ALA A 264 -10.62 -2.01 -3.89
CA ALA A 264 -10.61 -1.89 -2.44
C ALA A 264 -9.95 -0.58 -2.01
N ALA A 265 -10.16 -0.18 -0.76
CA ALA A 265 -9.57 1.01 -0.17
C ALA A 265 -9.07 0.73 1.24
N VAL A 266 -7.99 1.42 1.64
CA VAL A 266 -7.36 1.31 2.95
C VAL A 266 -7.56 2.60 3.74
N PRO A 267 -8.73 2.84 4.37
CA PRO A 267 -8.95 4.00 5.23
C PRO A 267 -8.25 3.84 6.58
N GLY A 268 -7.67 4.94 7.07
CA GLY A 268 -7.21 5.07 8.45
C GLY A 268 -8.38 5.29 9.41
N ILE A 269 -8.32 4.70 10.61
CA ILE A 269 -9.23 4.96 11.73
C ILE A 269 -8.43 5.25 13.01
N ALA A 270 -8.81 6.31 13.71
CA ALA A 270 -8.23 6.73 14.99
C ALA A 270 -9.24 6.67 16.15
N SER A 271 -10.51 6.37 15.87
CA SER A 271 -11.53 6.13 16.89
C SER A 271 -12.66 5.19 16.41
N PRO A 272 -13.44 4.61 17.33
CA PRO A 272 -14.58 3.76 16.99
C PRO A 272 -15.68 4.51 16.23
N GLY A 273 -15.86 5.81 16.51
CA GLY A 273 -16.84 6.65 15.81
C GLY A 273 -16.49 6.82 14.33
N GLU A 274 -15.20 6.91 14.00
CA GLU A 274 -14.73 6.94 12.61
C GLU A 274 -14.98 5.59 11.94
N ALA A 275 -14.64 4.49 12.59
CA ALA A 275 -14.90 3.14 12.08
C ALA A 275 -16.39 2.95 11.74
N LYS A 276 -17.28 3.32 12.66
CA LYS A 276 -18.73 3.25 12.45
C LYS A 276 -19.19 4.07 11.23
N THR A 277 -18.72 5.31 11.12
CA THR A 277 -19.04 6.20 9.99
C THR A 277 -18.64 5.55 8.65
N LEU A 278 -17.48 4.92 8.61
CA LEU A 278 -16.98 4.26 7.41
C LEU A 278 -17.73 2.98 7.06
N VAL A 279 -18.12 2.19 8.06
CA VAL A 279 -18.98 1.02 7.84
C VAL A 279 -20.32 1.44 7.25
N GLU A 280 -20.97 2.46 7.84
CA GLU A 280 -22.26 2.97 7.34
C GLU A 280 -22.16 3.48 5.89
N ALA A 281 -21.08 4.19 5.55
CA ALA A 281 -20.83 4.65 4.20
C ALA A 281 -20.56 3.49 3.22
N LEU A 282 -19.72 2.52 3.60
CA LEU A 282 -19.36 1.37 2.75
C LEU A 282 -20.59 0.54 2.35
N MET A 283 -21.54 0.37 3.27
CA MET A 283 -22.72 -0.48 3.05
C MET A 283 -23.66 0.03 1.96
N LYS A 284 -23.47 1.26 1.48
CA LYS A 284 -24.19 1.82 0.33
C LYS A 284 -23.63 1.34 -1.02
N PHE A 285 -22.45 0.70 -1.01
CA PHE A 285 -21.78 0.23 -2.23
C PHE A 285 -21.88 -1.30 -2.37
N PRO A 286 -22.27 -1.82 -3.55
CA PRO A 286 -22.42 -3.26 -3.76
C PRO A 286 -21.07 -3.97 -3.80
N SER A 287 -21.06 -5.30 -3.54
CA SER A 287 -19.85 -6.14 -3.71
C SER A 287 -19.37 -6.21 -5.15
N LEU A 288 -20.30 -6.25 -6.10
CA LEU A 288 -20.00 -6.38 -7.52
C LEU A 288 -19.49 -5.05 -8.07
N ILE A 289 -18.32 -5.05 -8.69
CA ILE A 289 -17.86 -3.89 -9.47
C ILE A 289 -18.57 -4.02 -10.81
N PRO A 290 -19.43 -3.05 -11.20
CA PRO A 290 -19.99 -3.06 -12.54
C PRO A 290 -18.83 -3.11 -13.55
N PRO A 291 -18.90 -3.96 -14.58
CA PRO A 291 -17.84 -4.05 -15.58
C PRO A 291 -17.55 -2.65 -16.13
N ARG A 292 -16.26 -2.36 -16.36
CA ARG A 292 -15.87 -1.12 -17.05
C ARG A 292 -16.54 -1.13 -18.42
N LYS A 293 -17.32 -0.09 -18.73
CA LYS A 293 -17.80 0.11 -20.10
C LYS A 293 -16.55 0.34 -20.95
N THR A 294 -16.21 -0.66 -21.75
CA THR A 294 -15.20 -0.62 -22.81
C THR A 294 -15.67 0.28 -23.93
#